data_AF-D2JCX9-F1
#
_entry.id   AF-D2JCX9-F1
#
_cell.length_a   1.000
_cell.length_b   1.000
_cell.length_c   1.000
_cell.angle_alpha   90.00
_cell.angle_beta   90.00
_cell.angle_gamma   90.00
#
_symmetry.space_group_name_H-M   'P 1'
#
loop_
_entity.id
_entity.type
_entity.pdbx_description
1 polymer ?
#
loop_
_entity_poly.entity_id
_entity_poly.type
_entity_poly.pdbx_seq_one_letter_code
_entity_poly.pdbx_strand_id
1 'polypeptide(L)' 'MKKFFFFTNIFLLIFFYYKQKRIKSTYDINLTDIESESDILNVHGMYKDKHDNIYTEEDLYE' A
#
# COMPACT_ATOMS: atom_id res chain seq x y z
N MET A 1 -25.07 34.75 1.96
CA MET A 1 -23.86 34.33 1.22
C MET A 1 -22.87 33.55 2.08
N LYS A 2 -22.40 34.06 3.23
CA LYS A 2 -21.41 33.37 4.09
C LYS A 2 -21.81 31.94 4.52
N LYS A 3 -23.08 31.70 4.84
CA LYS A 3 -23.59 30.36 5.19
C LYS A 3 -23.46 29.36 4.02
N PHE A 4 -23.67 29.81 2.79
CA PHE A 4 -23.59 28.97 1.59
C PHE A 4 -22.15 28.49 1.33
N PHE A 5 -21.17 29.37 1.51
CA PHE A 5 -19.74 29.02 1.44
C PHE A 5 -19.34 27.96 2.48
N PHE A 6 -19.99 27.96 3.64
CA PHE A 6 -19.72 26.97 4.68
C PHE A 6 -20.23 25.58 4.27
N PHE A 7 -21.45 25.50 3.74
CA PHE A 7 -22.02 24.24 3.26
C PHE A 7 -21.25 23.67 2.06
N THR A 8 -20.82 24.50 1.12
CA THR A 8 -20.03 24.03 -0.03
C THR A 8 -18.67 23.49 0.40
N ASN A 9 -18.00 24.13 1.37
CA ASN A 9 -16.74 23.63 1.92
C ASN A 9 -16.90 22.30 2.64
N ILE A 10 -17.94 22.15 3.47
CA ILE A 10 -18.23 20.88 4.16
C ILE A 10 -18.54 19.78 3.14
N PHE A 11 -19.33 20.08 2.11
CA PHE A 11 -19.64 19.13 1.05
C PHE A 11 -18.40 18.68 0.29
N LEU A 12 -17.51 19.62 -0.05
CA LEU A 12 -16.22 19.30 -0.69
C LEU A 12 -15.35 18.40 0.19
N LEU A 13 -15.23 18.71 1.49
CA LEU A 13 -14.49 17.88 2.44
C LEU A 13 -15.01 16.44 2.49
N ILE A 14 -16.33 16.28 2.59
CA ILE A 14 -16.99 14.97 2.60
C ILE A 14 -16.70 14.23 1.28
N PHE A 15 -16.86 14.91 0.13
CA PHE A 15 -16.61 14.31 -1.17
C PHE A 15 -15.16 13.86 -1.35
N PHE A 16 -14.18 14.69 -0.94
CA PHE A 16 -12.76 14.35 -0.97
C PHE A 16 -12.45 13.13 -0.09
N TYR A 17 -13.02 13.08 1.11
CA TYR A 17 -12.84 11.94 2.02
C TYR A 17 -13.36 10.63 1.40
N TYR A 18 -14.56 10.63 0.83
CA TYR A 18 -15.10 9.44 0.16
C TYR A 18 -14.28 9.03 -1.07
N LYS A 19 -13.81 10.00 -1.87
CA LYS A 19 -12.95 9.73 -3.02
C LYS A 19 -11.63 9.09 -2.58
N GLN A 20 -11.00 9.63 -1.54
CA GLN A 20 -9.73 9.11 -1.02
C GLN A 20 -9.91 7.69 -0.43
N LYS A 21 -10.98 7.45 0.33
CA LYS A 21 -11.33 6.11 0.84
C LYS A 21 -11.55 5.10 -0.29
N ARG A 22 -12.25 5.51 -1.35
CA ARG A 22 -12.48 4.65 -2.53
C ARG A 22 -11.19 4.33 -3.26
N ILE A 23 -10.32 5.32 -3.47
CA ILE A 23 -8.99 5.11 -4.09
C ILE A 23 -8.18 4.14 -3.23
N LYS A 24 -8.13 4.35 -1.91
CA LYS A 24 -7.42 3.47 -0.98
C LYS A 24 -7.89 2.01 -1.09
N SER A 25 -9.20 1.80 -1.18
CA SER A 25 -9.82 0.47 -1.32
C SER A 25 -9.72 -0.13 -2.72
N THR A 26 -9.64 0.69 -3.79
CA THR A 26 -9.60 0.20 -5.18
C THR A 26 -8.19 -0.20 -5.60
N TYR A 27 -7.19 0.50 -5.08
CA TYR A 27 -5.79 0.29 -5.42
C TYR A 27 -5.03 -0.45 -4.32
N ASP A 28 -5.74 -0.95 -3.30
CA ASP A 28 -5.18 -1.56 -2.09
C ASP A 28 -3.97 -0.76 -1.54
N ILE A 29 -4.07 0.57 -1.61
CA ILE A 29 -3.00 1.49 -1.19
C ILE A 29 -3.02 1.51 0.33
N ASN A 30 -2.50 0.45 0.92
CA ASN A 30 -2.16 0.44 2.31
C ASN A 30 -0.84 1.22 2.42
N LEU A 31 -0.92 2.48 2.85
CA LEU A 31 0.28 3.28 3.18
C LEU A 31 1.12 2.65 4.32
N THR A 32 0.63 1.56 4.89
CA THR A 32 1.26 0.69 5.87
C THR A 32 1.91 -0.55 5.25
N ASP A 33 1.53 -0.96 4.03
CA ASP A 33 2.19 -2.02 3.26
C ASP A 33 3.22 -1.39 2.34
N ILE A 34 4.33 -0.97 2.92
CA ILE A 34 5.57 -0.97 2.16
C ILE A 34 5.99 -2.43 2.16
N GLU A 35 5.69 -3.15 1.08
CA GLU A 35 6.18 -4.52 0.90
C GLU A 35 7.68 -4.51 1.14
N SER A 36 8.11 -5.25 2.16
CA SER A 36 9.53 -5.40 2.42
C SER A 36 10.16 -6.21 1.30
N GLU A 37 11.44 -5.99 1.02
CA GLU A 37 12.18 -6.79 0.03
C GLU A 37 12.03 -8.30 0.32
N SER A 38 11.96 -8.68 1.60
CA SER A 38 11.67 -10.06 2.04
C SER A 38 10.29 -10.56 1.65
N ASP A 39 9.25 -9.72 1.69
CA ASP A 39 7.89 -10.13 1.29
C ASP A 39 7.84 -10.42 -0.21
N ILE A 40 8.52 -9.59 -1.02
CA ILE A 40 8.64 -9.76 -2.47
C ILE A 40 9.40 -11.05 -2.79
N LEU A 41 10.54 -11.28 -2.14
CA LEU A 41 11.35 -12.49 -2.36
C LEU A 41 10.57 -13.76 -1.99
N ASN A 42 9.81 -13.73 -0.89
CA ASN A 42 9.00 -14.85 -0.44
C ASN A 42 7.88 -15.22 -1.44
N VAL A 43 7.22 -14.23 -2.06
CA VAL A 43 6.25 -14.46 -3.15
C VAL A 43 6.87 -15.21 -4.33
N HIS A 44 8.17 -15.03 -4.56
CA HIS A 44 8.91 -15.68 -5.64
C HIS A 44 9.62 -16.98 -5.21
N GLY A 45 9.40 -17.46 -3.97
CA GLY A 45 10.09 -18.65 -3.44
C GLY A 45 11.59 -18.41 -3.30
N MET A 46 11.98 -17.18 -2.95
CA MET A 46 13.36 -16.75 -2.79
C MET A 46 13.59 -16.18 -1.39
N TYR A 47 14.84 -16.21 -0.94
CA TYR A 47 15.25 -15.57 0.31
C TYR A 47 16.62 -14.91 0.17
N LYS A 48 16.93 -14.00 1.08
CA LYS A 48 18.20 -13.27 1.12
C LYS A 48 19.03 -13.73 2.30
N ASP A 49 20.30 -14.06 2.06
CA ASP A 49 21.21 -14.47 3.12
C ASP A 49 21.84 -13.26 3.87
N LYS A 50 22.63 -13.55 4.90
CA LYS A 50 23.35 -12.55 5.71
C LYS A 50 24.43 -11.76 4.94
N HIS A 51 24.72 -12.12 3.69
CA HIS A 51 25.71 -11.47 2.83
C HIS A 51 25.05 -10.78 1.62
N ASP A 52 23.74 -10.55 1.67
CA ASP A 52 22.93 -9.96 0.61
C ASP A 52 22.83 -10.79 -0.69
N ASN A 53 23.13 -12.08 -0.66
CA ASN A 53 22.91 -12.98 -1.80
C ASN A 53 21.47 -13.52 -1.81
N ILE A 54 20.88 -13.62 -3.00
CA ILE A 54 19.52 -14.14 -3.20
C ILE A 54 19.62 -15.60 -3.63
N TYR A 55 18.85 -16.47 -2.97
CA TYR A 55 18.77 -17.91 -3.24
C TYR A 55 17.31 -18.30 -3.45
N THR A 56 17.07 -19.37 -4.20
CA THR A 56 15.75 -19.99 -4.27
C THR A 56 15.56 -20.94 -3.08
N GLU A 57 14.33 -21.19 -2.67
CA GLU A 57 14.05 -22.20 -1.65
C GLU A 57 14.47 -23.62 -2.09
N GLU A 58 14.59 -23.86 -3.40
CA GLU A 58 15.09 -25.12 -3.96
C GLU A 58 16.58 -25.35 -3.61
N ASP A 59 17.39 -24.29 -3.50
CA ASP A 59 18.81 -24.35 -3.14
C ASP A 59 19.05 -24.84 -1.69
N LEU A 60 18.01 -24.89 -0.83
CA LEU A 60 18.11 -25.41 0.54
C LEU A 60 18.06 -26.94 0.63
N TYR A 61 17.63 -27.61 -0.45
CA TYR A 61 17.43 -29.06 -0.49
C TYR A 61 18.46 -29.80 -1.37
N GLU A 62 19.41 -29.08 -1.97
CA GLU A 62 20.61 -29.62 -2.64
C GLU A 62 21.81 -29.77 -1.66
#